data_AF-M6RA88-F1
#
_entry.id   AF-M6RA88-F1
#
_cell.length_a   1.000
_cell.length_b   1.000
_cell.length_c   1.000
_cell.angle_alpha   90.00
_cell.angle_beta   90.00
_cell.angle_gamma   90.00
#
_symmetry.space_group_name_H-M   'P 1'
#
loop_
_entity.id
_entity.type
_entity.pdbx_description
1 polymer ?
#
loop_
_entity_poly.entity_id
_entity_poly.type
_entity_poly.pdbx_seq_one_letter_code
_entity_poly.pdbx_strand_id
1 'polypeptide(L)'
;MMKRKTIAELCSEHENWTKQLTQGKNRLHSLFTQAGLTQITKKHLRTKVSREASVTLLSDRYKKEAERILKVLDLVELNLKLIEEEIQEALKKTKPMFRRSCLCLELE
;
A
#
# COMPACT_ATOMS: atom_id res chain seq x y z
N MET A 1 13.32 -2.40 23.27
CA MET A 1 13.91 -1.37 22.39
C MET A 1 13.60 -1.77 20.94
N MET A 2 12.68 -1.08 20.26
CA MET A 2 12.38 -1.37 18.85
C MET A 2 13.61 -1.00 18.02
N LYS A 3 14.16 -1.96 17.26
CA LYS A 3 15.28 -1.72 16.35
C LYS A 3 14.81 -0.75 15.27
N ARG A 4 15.56 0.33 15.00
CA ARG A 4 15.29 1.23 13.87
C ARG A 4 15.57 0.46 12.59
N LYS A 5 14.58 0.40 11.70
CA LYS A 5 14.75 -0.14 10.35
C LYS A 5 15.57 0.84 9.50
N THR A 6 16.37 0.29 8.60
CA THR A 6 17.09 1.01 7.55
C THR A 6 16.13 1.41 6.43
N ILE A 7 16.53 2.39 5.60
CA ILE A 7 15.74 2.81 4.43
C ILE A 7 15.54 1.63 3.45
N ALA A 8 16.55 0.78 3.28
CA ALA A 8 16.45 -0.39 2.39
C ALA A 8 15.43 -1.42 2.88
N GLU A 9 15.37 -1.68 4.19
CA GLU A 9 14.35 -2.54 4.80
C GLU A 9 12.95 -1.94 4.61
N LEU A 10 12.78 -0.63 4.82
CA LEU A 10 11.50 0.05 4.61
C LEU A 10 11.04 0.00 3.14
N CYS A 11 11.93 0.21 2.17
CA CYS A 11 11.61 0.09 0.75
C CYS A 11 11.19 -1.34 0.38
N SER A 12 11.87 -2.35 0.94
CA SER A 12 11.54 -3.76 0.71
C SER A 12 10.15 -4.11 1.29
N GLU A 13 9.83 -3.57 2.48
CA GLU A 13 8.50 -3.71 3.06
C GLU A 13 7.42 -3.00 2.22
N HIS A 14 7.69 -1.79 1.74
CA HIS A 14 6.78 -1.06 0.84
C HIS A 14 6.46 -1.87 -0.41
N GLU A 15 7.47 -2.48 -1.04
CA GLU A 15 7.28 -3.33 -2.21
C GLU A 15 6.41 -4.55 -1.87
N ASN A 16 6.65 -5.19 -0.71
CA ASN A 16 5.86 -6.32 -0.25
C ASN A 16 4.38 -5.95 -0.02
N TRP A 17 4.11 -4.85 0.67
CA TRP A 17 2.75 -4.37 0.88
C TRP A 17 2.06 -3.97 -0.42
N THR A 18 2.79 -3.38 -1.37
CA THR A 18 2.28 -3.05 -2.71
C THR A 18 1.87 -4.31 -3.49
N LYS A 19 2.67 -5.39 -3.38
CA LYS A 19 2.31 -6.71 -3.94
C LYS A 19 1.04 -7.25 -3.29
N GLN A 20 0.93 -7.18 -1.95
CA GLN A 20 -0.27 -7.62 -1.24
C GLN A 20 -1.53 -6.82 -1.62
N LEU A 21 -1.41 -5.50 -1.77
CA LEU A 21 -2.50 -4.64 -2.23
C LEU A 21 -3.01 -5.07 -3.62
N THR A 22 -2.08 -5.38 -4.52
CA THR A 22 -2.39 -5.84 -5.88
C THR A 22 -3.06 -7.21 -5.86
N GLN A 23 -2.54 -8.15 -5.08
CA GLN A 23 -3.12 -9.48 -4.92
C GLN A 23 -4.53 -9.43 -4.32
N GLY A 24 -4.74 -8.62 -3.27
CA GLY A 24 -6.06 -8.44 -2.66
C GLY A 24 -7.08 -7.84 -3.64
N LYS A 25 -6.69 -6.82 -4.43
CA LYS A 25 -7.54 -6.24 -5.48
C LYS A 25 -7.89 -7.27 -6.57
N ASN A 26 -6.93 -8.10 -6.98
CA ASN A 26 -7.17 -9.16 -7.97
C ASN A 26 -8.11 -10.25 -7.42
N ARG A 27 -7.92 -10.69 -6.17
CA ARG A 27 -8.83 -11.65 -5.51
C ARG A 27 -10.26 -11.11 -5.44
N LEU A 28 -10.41 -9.84 -5.06
CA LEU A 28 -11.71 -9.18 -5.01
C LEU A 28 -12.37 -9.10 -6.40
N HIS A 29 -11.60 -8.77 -7.44
CA HIS A 29 -12.08 -8.78 -8.83
C HIS A 29 -12.55 -10.17 -9.29
N SER A 30 -11.80 -11.23 -8.94
CA SER A 30 -12.20 -12.61 -9.25
C SER A 30 -13.53 -12.97 -8.58
N LEU A 31 -13.79 -12.54 -7.35
CA LEU A 31 -15.09 -12.76 -6.69
C LEU A 31 -16.23 -12.08 -7.46
N PHE A 32 -16.05 -10.83 -7.91
CA PHE A 32 -17.06 -10.15 -8.72
C PHE A 32 -17.34 -10.92 -10.03
N THR A 33 -16.29 -11.42 -10.67
CA THR A 33 -16.42 -12.23 -11.90
C THR A 33 -17.18 -13.54 -11.63
N GLN A 34 -16.88 -14.23 -10.53
CA GLN A 34 -17.58 -15.46 -10.12
C GLN A 34 -19.05 -15.23 -9.76
N ALA A 35 -19.37 -14.03 -9.25
CA ALA A 35 -20.73 -13.62 -8.97
C ALA A 35 -21.50 -13.14 -10.21
N GLY A 36 -20.88 -13.13 -11.40
CA GLY A 36 -21.47 -12.64 -12.65
C GLY A 36 -21.45 -11.12 -12.83
N LEU A 37 -20.78 -10.38 -11.94
CA LEU A 37 -20.67 -8.92 -11.97
C LEU A 37 -19.48 -8.46 -12.83
N THR A 38 -19.44 -8.85 -14.10
CA THR A 38 -18.31 -8.59 -15.02
C THR A 38 -18.11 -7.12 -15.38
N GLN A 39 -19.14 -6.29 -15.20
CA GLN A 39 -19.09 -4.84 -15.36
C GLN A 39 -18.19 -4.15 -14.33
N ILE A 40 -17.93 -4.81 -13.18
CA ILE A 40 -17.02 -4.30 -12.15
C ILE A 40 -15.57 -4.57 -12.54
N THR A 41 -14.98 -3.62 -13.28
CA THR A 41 -13.56 -3.68 -13.65
C THR A 41 -12.64 -3.15 -12.55
N LYS A 42 -11.33 -3.41 -12.69
CA LYS A 42 -10.27 -2.95 -11.76
C LYS A 42 -10.33 -1.45 -11.41
N LYS A 43 -10.88 -0.60 -12.29
CA LYS A 43 -11.02 0.85 -12.04
C LYS A 43 -11.92 1.13 -10.83
N HIS A 44 -12.94 0.32 -10.60
CA HIS A 44 -13.86 0.42 -9.46
C HIS A 44 -13.22 -0.07 -8.15
N LEU A 45 -12.05 -0.72 -8.21
CA LEU A 45 -11.34 -1.23 -7.04
C LEU A 45 -10.18 -0.34 -6.60
N ARG A 46 -10.07 0.86 -7.18
CA ARG A 46 -8.98 1.80 -6.88
C ARG A 46 -9.12 2.44 -5.50
N THR A 47 -10.31 2.91 -5.16
CA THR A 47 -10.58 3.63 -3.91
C THR A 47 -11.39 2.76 -2.96
N LYS A 48 -11.20 2.98 -1.65
CA LYS A 48 -11.95 2.28 -0.61
C LYS A 48 -13.46 2.41 -0.79
N VAL A 49 -13.95 3.64 -0.95
CA VAL A 49 -15.39 3.94 -1.12
C VAL A 49 -15.98 3.18 -2.31
N SER A 50 -15.27 3.14 -3.45
CA SER A 50 -15.74 2.43 -4.63
C SER A 50 -15.74 0.91 -4.44
N ARG A 51 -14.78 0.36 -3.68
CA ARG A 51 -14.77 -1.07 -3.32
C ARG A 51 -15.95 -1.42 -2.43
N GLU A 52 -16.21 -0.63 -1.38
CA GLU A 52 -17.33 -0.83 -0.46
C GLU A 52 -18.66 -0.82 -1.20
N ALA A 53 -18.87 0.18 -2.06
CA ALA A 53 -20.06 0.28 -2.91
C ALA A 53 -20.20 -0.91 -3.88
N SER A 54 -19.09 -1.46 -4.38
CA SER A 54 -19.14 -2.65 -5.24
C SER A 54 -19.50 -3.91 -4.43
N VAL A 55 -18.99 -4.05 -3.20
CA VAL A 55 -19.24 -5.20 -2.33
C VAL A 55 -20.71 -5.30 -1.92
N THR A 56 -21.42 -4.18 -1.77
CA THR A 56 -22.87 -4.22 -1.45
C THR A 56 -23.72 -4.86 -2.55
N LEU A 57 -23.22 -4.95 -3.78
CA LEU A 57 -23.88 -5.60 -4.92
C LEU A 57 -23.79 -7.14 -4.87
N LEU A 58 -22.93 -7.69 -4.01
CA LEU A 58 -22.77 -9.14 -3.89
C LEU A 58 -23.87 -9.76 -3.04
N SER A 59 -24.36 -10.92 -3.48
CA SER A 59 -25.16 -11.82 -2.64
C SER A 59 -24.37 -12.30 -1.42
N ASP A 60 -25.07 -12.71 -0.37
CA ASP A 60 -24.47 -13.17 0.90
C ASP A 60 -23.41 -14.26 0.75
N ARG A 61 -23.54 -15.13 -0.27
CA ARG A 61 -22.56 -16.20 -0.57
C ARG A 61 -21.15 -15.66 -0.80
N TYR A 62 -21.02 -14.54 -1.50
CA TYR A 62 -19.73 -13.93 -1.85
C TYR A 62 -19.37 -12.75 -0.94
N LYS A 63 -20.38 -12.09 -0.37
CA LYS A 63 -20.23 -10.88 0.44
C LYS A 63 -19.33 -11.08 1.66
N LYS A 64 -19.47 -12.19 2.40
CA LYS A 64 -18.64 -12.47 3.58
C LYS A 64 -17.15 -12.57 3.25
N GLU A 65 -16.78 -13.19 2.14
CA GLU A 65 -15.37 -13.28 1.72
C GLU A 65 -14.88 -11.93 1.18
N ALA A 66 -15.71 -11.21 0.43
CA ALA A 66 -15.38 -9.89 -0.08
C ALA A 66 -15.12 -8.87 1.06
N GLU A 67 -15.92 -8.90 2.12
CA GLU A 67 -15.74 -8.07 3.33
C GLU A 67 -14.44 -8.40 4.08
N ARG A 68 -14.04 -9.68 4.14
CA ARG A 68 -12.72 -10.06 4.71
C ARG A 68 -11.58 -9.49 3.90
N ILE A 69 -11.65 -9.62 2.57
CA ILE A 69 -10.63 -9.05 1.68
C ILE A 69 -10.58 -7.54 1.83
N LEU A 70 -11.73 -6.87 1.95
CA LEU A 70 -11.79 -5.42 2.14
C LEU A 70 -11.08 -4.97 3.43
N LYS A 71 -11.30 -5.67 4.55
CA LYS A 71 -10.56 -5.41 5.80
C LYS A 71 -9.06 -5.58 5.66
N VAL A 72 -8.61 -6.61 4.93
CA VAL A 72 -7.17 -6.81 4.65
C VAL A 72 -6.64 -5.67 3.80
N LEU A 73 -7.37 -5.25 2.76
CA LEU A 73 -6.97 -4.13 1.90
C LEU A 73 -6.83 -2.82 2.68
N ASP A 74 -7.75 -2.55 3.60
CA ASP A 74 -7.68 -1.36 4.47
C ASP A 74 -6.43 -1.35 5.35
N LEU A 75 -6.08 -2.50 5.94
CA LEU A 75 -4.86 -2.65 6.73
C LEU A 75 -3.59 -2.49 5.88
N VAL A 76 -3.58 -3.06 4.67
CA VAL A 76 -2.44 -2.94 3.74
C VAL A 76 -2.24 -1.48 3.32
N GLU A 77 -3.31 -0.76 3.00
CA GLU A 77 -3.24 0.67 2.64
C GLU A 77 -2.78 1.53 3.81
N LEU A 78 -3.21 1.22 5.04
CA LEU A 78 -2.71 1.89 6.24
C LEU A 78 -1.21 1.64 6.44
N ASN A 79 -0.76 0.38 6.30
CA ASN A 79 0.66 0.03 6.43
C ASN A 79 1.52 0.72 5.38
N LEU A 80 1.06 0.79 4.12
CA LEU A 80 1.76 1.50 3.05
C LEU A 80 1.97 2.97 3.43
N LYS A 81 0.91 3.63 3.91
CA LYS A 81 0.99 5.04 4.32
C LYS A 81 1.99 5.25 5.47
N LEU A 82 1.96 4.40 6.49
CA LEU A 82 2.89 4.48 7.62
C LEU A 82 4.34 4.28 7.17
N ILE A 83 4.60 3.31 6.29
CA ILE A 83 5.94 3.06 5.76
C ILE A 83 6.41 4.23 4.89
N GLU A 84 5.54 4.82 4.08
CA GLU A 84 5.87 6.02 3.30
C GLU A 84 6.25 7.19 4.22
N GLU A 85 5.52 7.40 5.32
CA GLU A 85 5.85 8.41 6.33
C GLU A 85 7.20 8.12 7.02
N GLU A 86 7.47 6.87 7.39
CA GLU A 86 8.75 6.44 7.97
C GLU A 86 9.93 6.63 7.00
N ILE A 87 9.75 6.30 5.72
CA ILE A 87 10.76 6.53 4.66
C ILE A 87 11.04 8.03 4.54
N GLN A 88 10.01 8.88 4.45
CA GLN A 88 10.19 10.32 4.34
C GLN A 88 10.93 10.90 5.56
N GLU A 89 10.60 10.43 6.76
CA GLU A 89 11.26 10.85 7.99
C GLU A 89 12.73 10.39 8.06
N ALA A 90 13.01 9.16 7.63
CA ALA A 90 14.38 8.66 7.52
C ALA A 90 15.20 9.47 6.50
N LEU A 91 14.61 9.82 5.35
CA LEU A 91 15.23 10.65 4.31
C LEU A 91 15.51 12.08 4.80
N LYS A 92 14.62 12.67 5.60
CA LYS A 92 14.87 13.99 6.20
C LYS A 92 16.06 13.97 7.17
N LYS A 93 16.25 12.89 7.92
CA LYS A 93 17.38 12.72 8.86
C LYS A 93 18.71 12.47 8.16
N THR A 94 18.71 11.86 6.97
CA THR A 94 19.93 11.64 6.18
C THR A 94 20.35 12.85 5.35
N LYS A 95 19.39 13.67 4.87
CA LYS A 95 19.66 14.92 4.12
C LYS A 95 20.64 15.92 4.78
N PRO A 96 20.63 16.19 6.11
CA PRO A 96 21.60 17.10 6.72
C PRO A 96 23.03 16.55 6.78
N MET A 97 23.26 15.24 6.62
CA MET A 97 24.62 14.67 6.64
C MET A 97 25.42 14.94 5.36
N PHE A 98 24.76 15.11 4.21
CA PHE A 98 25.46 15.39 2.93
C PHE A 98 25.87 16.86 2.74
N ARG A 99 25.45 17.79 3.62
CA ARG A 99 25.85 19.21 3.54
C ARG A 99 27.14 19.55 4.30
N ARG A 100 27.79 18.59 4.97
CA ARG A 100 28.94 18.85 5.85
C ARG A 100 30.29 18.29 5.40
N SER A 101 30.42 17.80 4.15
CA SER A 101 31.70 17.32 3.63
C SER A 101 32.26 18.05 2.40
N CYS A 102 31.73 19.22 2.02
CA CYS A 102 32.43 20.10 1.09
C CYS A 102 33.21 21.17 1.86
N LEU A 103 34.25 20.73 2.56
CA LEU A 103 35.35 21.56 3.06
C LEU A 103 36.58 21.01 2.34
N CYS A 104 36.73 21.35 1.05
CA CYS A 104 37.92 21.21 0.22
C CYS A 104 37.52 21.51 -1.24
N LEU A 105 37.70 22.75 -1.68
CA LEU A 105 38.07 23.18 -3.05
C LEU A 105 37.64 24.64 -3.24
N GLU A 106 38.53 25.54 -2.85
CA GLU A 106 38.75 26.84 -3.51
C GLU A 106 40.13 27.31 -3.03
N LEU A 107 41.16 26.63 -3.55
CA LEU A 107 42.47 27.22 -3.77
C LEU A 107 42.48 27.64 -5.23
N GLU A 108 42.28 28.94 -5.46
CA GLU A 108 42.97 29.79 -6.43
C GLU A 108 42.59 31.26 -6.19
#